data_AF-A0A3B1E011-F1
#
_entry.id   AF-A0A3B1E011-F1
#
_cell.length_a   1.000
_cell.length_b   1.000
_cell.length_c   1.000
_cell.angle_alpha   90.00
_cell.angle_beta   90.00
_cell.angle_gamma   90.00
#
_symmetry.space_group_name_H-M   'P 1'
#
loop_
_entity.id
_entity.type
_entity.pdbx_description
1 polymer ?
#
loop_
_entity_poly.entity_id
_entity_poly.type
_entity_poly.pdbx_seq_one_letter_code
_entity_poly.pdbx_strand_id
1 'polypeptide(L)'
;MRTTKQYGWSLLAAVVASATCAAAQPVIGPQQIVDPNNTTGAAVNETTMALTDANPNHIVGGWNDYRTQVRSVFTRSWDGGLTWFDEEIRPPVGNRTSVEGDPMTAYDHRDGTLYVGAMAFGGGGGIFVARKDPNDTFFQP
;
A
#
# COMPACT_ATOMS: atom_id res chain seq x y z
N MET A 1 -24.38 62.22 -47.02
CA MET A 1 -23.65 62.79 -45.86
C MET A 1 -23.77 61.79 -44.71
N ARG A 2 -22.69 61.59 -43.95
CA ARG A 2 -22.35 60.41 -43.14
C ARG A 2 -23.43 59.88 -42.18
N THR A 3 -23.74 58.58 -42.28
CA THR A 3 -24.36 57.77 -41.24
C THR A 3 -23.30 57.21 -40.30
N THR A 4 -23.34 57.63 -39.04
CA THR A 4 -22.43 57.19 -37.96
C THR A 4 -22.92 55.85 -37.41
N LYS A 5 -22.13 54.77 -37.54
CA LYS A 5 -22.38 53.50 -36.85
C LYS A 5 -21.88 53.58 -35.41
N GLN A 6 -22.80 53.48 -34.44
CA GLN A 6 -22.44 53.24 -33.04
C GLN A 6 -22.13 51.74 -32.87
N TYR A 7 -20.89 51.44 -32.48
CA TYR A 7 -20.50 50.10 -32.03
C TYR A 7 -20.56 50.11 -30.50
N GLY A 8 -21.63 49.54 -29.94
CA GLY A 8 -21.74 49.27 -28.51
C GLY A 8 -20.84 48.09 -28.16
N TRP A 9 -19.77 48.36 -27.42
CA TRP A 9 -18.92 47.33 -26.84
C TRP A 9 -19.57 46.87 -25.53
N SER A 10 -20.35 45.80 -25.59
CA SER A 10 -20.82 45.12 -24.39
C SER A 10 -19.69 44.23 -23.87
N LEU A 11 -18.93 44.74 -22.89
CA LEU A 11 -17.99 43.93 -22.13
C LEU A 11 -18.80 42.99 -21.22
N LEU A 12 -18.93 41.72 -21.60
CA LEU A 12 -19.36 40.67 -20.68
C LEU A 12 -18.17 40.30 -19.80
N ALA A 13 -18.16 40.77 -18.55
CA ALA A 13 -17.25 40.26 -17.53
C ALA A 13 -17.76 38.88 -17.08
N ALA A 14 -17.20 37.82 -17.65
CA ALA A 14 -17.37 36.48 -17.11
C ALA A 14 -16.52 36.36 -15.83
N VAL A 15 -17.16 36.47 -14.67
CA VAL A 15 -16.53 36.09 -13.40
C VAL A 15 -16.47 34.56 -13.37
N VAL A 16 -15.34 34.00 -13.77
CA VAL A 16 -15.02 32.61 -13.49
C VAL A 16 -14.72 32.53 -11.99
N ALA A 17 -15.69 32.11 -11.19
CA ALA A 17 -15.44 31.74 -9.81
C ALA A 17 -14.57 30.48 -9.83
N SER A 18 -13.25 30.66 -9.73
CA SER A 18 -12.32 29.59 -9.44
C SER A 18 -12.59 29.13 -8.01
N ALA A 19 -13.50 28.18 -7.85
CA ALA A 19 -13.65 27.43 -6.61
C ALA A 19 -12.33 26.70 -6.37
N THR A 20 -11.51 27.24 -5.48
CA THR A 20 -10.36 26.52 -4.96
C THR A 20 -10.92 25.35 -4.15
N CYS A 21 -10.98 24.17 -4.75
CA CYS A 21 -11.11 22.92 -4.00
C CYS A 21 -9.83 22.77 -3.18
N ALA A 22 -9.78 23.40 -2.01
CA ALA A 22 -8.78 23.06 -1.01
C ALA A 22 -9.04 21.60 -0.67
N ALA A 23 -8.17 20.71 -1.14
CA ALA A 23 -8.24 19.30 -0.78
C ALA A 23 -8.24 19.21 0.75
N ALA A 24 -9.24 18.53 1.30
CA ALA A 24 -9.30 18.30 2.73
C ALA A 24 -7.98 17.68 3.19
N GLN A 25 -7.41 18.20 4.27
CA GLN A 25 -6.20 17.60 4.84
C GLN A 25 -6.52 16.17 5.29
N PRO A 26 -5.58 15.22 5.11
CA PRO A 26 -5.77 13.88 5.63
C PRO A 26 -5.91 13.94 7.15
N VAL A 27 -6.89 13.24 7.70
CA VAL A 27 -7.01 13.07 9.14
C VAL A 27 -6.00 12.02 9.57
N ILE A 28 -5.01 12.41 10.37
CA ILE A 28 -4.02 11.48 10.93
C ILE A 28 -4.59 10.91 12.23
N GLY A 29 -4.92 9.62 12.21
CA GLY A 29 -5.36 8.88 13.39
C GLY A 29 -4.23 8.56 14.37
N PRO A 30 -4.54 7.93 15.51
CA PRO A 30 -3.51 7.42 16.42
C PRO A 30 -2.68 6.33 15.77
N GLN A 31 -1.44 6.16 16.25
CA GLN A 31 -0.57 5.04 15.84
C GLN A 31 -1.26 3.70 16.12
N GLN A 32 -1.21 2.79 15.15
CA GLN A 32 -1.73 1.44 15.26
C GLN A 32 -0.60 0.44 15.53
N ILE A 33 -0.94 -0.68 16.17
CA ILE A 33 -0.03 -1.82 16.35
C ILE A 33 0.17 -2.48 14.98
N VAL A 34 1.43 -2.75 14.64
CA VAL A 34 1.85 -3.32 13.35
C VAL A 34 1.55 -4.81 13.27
N ASP A 35 1.83 -5.54 14.36
CA ASP A 35 1.57 -6.97 14.50
C ASP A 35 0.56 -7.16 15.65
N PRO A 36 -0.74 -7.21 15.35
CA PRO A 36 -1.77 -7.39 16.37
C PRO A 36 -1.73 -8.79 17.02
N ASN A 37 -1.01 -9.75 16.43
CA ASN A 37 -0.88 -11.11 16.92
C ASN A 37 0.42 -11.34 17.71
N ASN A 38 1.24 -10.30 17.92
CA ASN A 38 2.48 -10.41 18.68
C ASN A 38 2.22 -10.57 20.19
N THR A 39 2.18 -11.82 20.65
CA THR A 39 2.02 -12.17 22.07
C THR A 39 3.33 -12.19 22.87
N THR A 40 4.48 -12.05 22.19
CA THR A 40 5.81 -12.19 22.81
C THR A 40 6.42 -10.86 23.24
N GLY A 41 5.91 -9.74 22.72
CA GLY A 41 6.53 -8.42 22.88
C GLY A 41 7.82 -8.25 22.07
N ALA A 42 8.12 -9.16 21.12
CA ALA A 42 9.26 -9.02 20.22
C ALA A 42 9.16 -7.71 19.42
N ALA A 43 10.32 -7.16 19.06
CA ALA A 43 10.36 -5.99 18.20
C ALA A 43 9.67 -6.28 16.86
N VAL A 44 9.03 -5.26 16.30
CA VAL A 44 8.54 -5.23 14.92
C VAL A 44 8.93 -3.89 14.32
N ASN A 45 9.52 -3.89 13.13
CA ASN A 45 9.96 -2.67 12.46
C ASN A 45 9.88 -2.78 10.94
N GLU A 46 10.23 -1.68 10.25
CA GLU A 46 10.29 -1.60 8.79
C GLU A 46 8.98 -2.02 8.14
N THR A 47 7.99 -1.16 8.31
CA THR A 47 6.62 -1.49 7.94
C THR A 47 6.28 -1.06 6.53
N THR A 48 5.41 -1.83 5.89
CA THR A 48 4.88 -1.55 4.57
C THR A 48 3.38 -1.83 4.54
N MET A 49 2.64 -1.17 3.66
CA MET A 49 1.21 -1.40 3.49
C MET A 49 0.75 -1.00 2.10
N ALA A 50 -0.13 -1.80 1.52
CA ALA A 50 -0.85 -1.50 0.29
C ALA A 50 -2.33 -1.88 0.43
N LEU A 51 -3.18 -1.28 -0.38
CA LEU A 51 -4.61 -1.57 -0.47
C LEU A 51 -5.01 -1.64 -1.94
N THR A 52 -6.00 -2.45 -2.25
CA THR A 52 -6.57 -2.55 -3.60
C THR A 52 -7.75 -1.60 -3.77
N ASP A 53 -7.91 -1.02 -4.96
CA ASP A 53 -9.08 -0.19 -5.28
C ASP A 53 -10.35 -1.03 -5.57
N ALA A 54 -10.18 -2.27 -6.00
CA ALA A 54 -11.26 -3.22 -6.26
C ALA A 54 -12.00 -3.65 -4.99
N ASN A 55 -11.31 -3.65 -3.84
CA ASN A 55 -11.92 -3.87 -2.53
C ASN A 55 -11.17 -3.04 -1.48
N PRO A 56 -11.68 -1.85 -1.10
CA PRO A 56 -10.99 -0.98 -0.14
C PRO A 56 -10.87 -1.58 1.27
N ASN A 57 -11.60 -2.66 1.57
CA ASN A 57 -11.47 -3.40 2.82
C ASN A 57 -10.37 -4.45 2.78
N HIS A 58 -9.78 -4.72 1.61
CA HIS A 58 -8.67 -5.65 1.45
C HIS A 58 -7.35 -4.90 1.55
N ILE A 59 -6.70 -5.06 2.71
CA ILE A 59 -5.44 -4.40 3.07
C ILE A 59 -4.38 -5.47 3.20
N VAL A 60 -3.18 -5.20 2.69
CA VAL A 60 -1.98 -6.01 2.96
C VAL A 60 -0.95 -5.15 3.67
N GLY A 61 -0.37 -5.68 4.75
CA GLY A 61 0.72 -5.06 5.49
C GLY A 61 1.92 -6.01 5.59
N GLY A 62 3.06 -5.49 6.03
CA GLY A 62 4.21 -6.32 6.36
C GLY A 62 5.19 -5.63 7.31
N TRP A 63 5.99 -6.44 8.01
CA TRP A 63 7.03 -6.00 8.96
C TRP A 63 8.16 -7.04 9.05
N ASN A 64 9.29 -6.61 9.60
CA ASN A 64 10.28 -7.53 10.15
C ASN A 64 9.81 -8.04 11.50
N ASP A 65 9.66 -9.35 11.60
CA ASP A 65 9.30 -10.10 12.79
C ASP A 65 10.57 -10.64 13.46
N TYR A 66 10.69 -10.43 14.78
CA TYR A 66 11.84 -10.86 15.60
C TYR A 66 11.48 -11.95 16.62
N ARG A 67 10.29 -12.56 16.51
CA ARG A 67 9.81 -13.61 17.44
C ARG A 67 10.70 -14.85 17.47
N THR A 68 11.35 -15.18 16.36
CA THR A 68 12.24 -16.35 16.26
C THR A 68 13.63 -15.96 15.75
N GLN A 69 13.65 -15.32 14.60
CA GLN A 69 14.77 -14.73 13.88
C GLN A 69 14.18 -13.63 13.01
N VAL A 70 14.99 -12.80 12.34
CA VAL A 70 14.45 -11.77 11.44
C VAL A 70 13.77 -12.45 10.25
N ARG A 71 12.42 -12.40 10.21
CA ARG A 71 11.57 -12.87 9.11
C ARG A 71 10.73 -11.70 8.60
N SER A 72 10.48 -11.65 7.30
CA SER A 72 9.44 -10.79 6.76
C SER A 72 8.10 -11.49 6.88
N VAL A 73 7.21 -10.94 7.68
CA VAL A 73 5.83 -11.43 7.83
C VAL A 73 4.91 -10.44 7.14
N PHE A 74 3.92 -10.99 6.44
CA PHE A 74 2.87 -10.21 5.81
C PHE A 74 1.56 -10.52 6.50
N THR A 75 0.68 -9.53 6.56
CA THR A 75 -0.66 -9.70 7.11
C THR A 75 -1.68 -9.19 6.12
N ARG A 76 -2.89 -9.70 6.21
CA ARG A 76 -4.01 -9.24 5.40
C ARG A 76 -5.24 -9.00 6.27
N SER A 77 -6.04 -8.03 5.88
CA SER A 77 -7.39 -7.80 6.38
C SER A 77 -8.36 -7.75 5.21
N TRP A 78 -9.59 -8.23 5.41
CA TRP A 78 -10.67 -8.25 4.42
C TRP A 78 -11.88 -7.41 4.88
N ASP A 79 -11.77 -6.81 6.06
CA ASP A 79 -12.83 -6.07 6.75
C ASP A 79 -12.38 -4.66 7.16
N GLY A 80 -11.41 -4.10 6.43
CA GLY A 80 -10.95 -2.73 6.64
C GLY A 80 -10.07 -2.57 7.88
N GLY A 81 -9.42 -3.65 8.32
CA GLY A 81 -8.48 -3.67 9.44
C GLY A 81 -9.09 -4.04 10.78
N LEU A 82 -10.31 -4.62 10.81
CA LEU A 82 -10.92 -5.11 12.06
C LEU A 82 -10.33 -6.45 12.47
N THR A 83 -10.10 -7.35 11.51
CA THR A 83 -9.42 -8.63 11.71
C THR A 83 -8.22 -8.77 10.77
N TRP A 84 -7.20 -9.49 11.23
CA TRP A 84 -5.90 -9.63 10.57
C TRP A 84 -5.43 -11.08 10.56
N PHE A 85 -4.82 -11.49 9.46
CA PHE A 85 -4.32 -12.85 9.24
C PHE A 85 -2.88 -12.81 8.74
N ASP A 86 -1.97 -13.41 9.50
CA ASP A 86 -0.55 -13.40 9.18
C ASP A 86 -0.16 -14.56 8.27
N GLU A 87 0.80 -14.30 7.38
CA GLU A 87 1.39 -15.24 6.46
C GLU A 87 2.90 -14.97 6.37
N GLU A 88 3.71 -15.98 6.70
CA GLU A 88 5.16 -15.92 6.51
C GLU A 88 5.49 -16.27 5.05
N ILE A 89 5.90 -15.27 4.28
CA ILE A 89 6.30 -15.45 2.88
C ILE A 89 7.81 -15.45 2.82
N ARG A 90 8.36 -16.52 2.23
CA ARG A 90 9.80 -16.80 2.23
C ARG A 90 10.29 -17.13 0.83
N PRO A 91 11.57 -16.91 0.55
CA PRO A 91 12.15 -17.38 -0.71
C PRO A 91 12.13 -18.92 -0.80
N PRO A 92 12.35 -19.48 -1.99
CA PRO A 92 12.55 -20.92 -2.18
C PRO A 92 13.62 -21.47 -1.22
N VAL A 93 13.49 -22.74 -0.82
CA VAL A 93 14.30 -23.35 0.24
C VAL A 93 15.81 -23.15 0.05
N GLY A 94 16.32 -23.23 -1.19
CA GLY A 94 17.74 -23.03 -1.51
C GLY A 94 18.26 -21.59 -1.37
N ASN A 95 17.36 -20.61 -1.23
CA ASN A 95 17.67 -19.18 -1.12
C ASN A 95 17.29 -18.58 0.24
N ARG A 96 16.80 -19.41 1.17
CA ARG A 96 16.47 -18.99 2.54
C ARG A 96 17.72 -18.70 3.34
N THR A 97 17.64 -17.70 4.21
CA THR A 97 18.76 -17.31 5.08
C THR A 97 18.29 -17.12 6.52
N SER A 98 19.19 -16.81 7.45
CA SER A 98 18.87 -16.53 8.85
C SER A 98 18.29 -15.12 9.08
N VAL A 99 18.39 -14.24 8.08
CA VAL A 99 17.87 -12.87 8.13
C VAL A 99 17.11 -12.62 6.83
N GLU A 100 15.79 -12.50 6.94
CA GLU A 100 14.89 -12.20 5.83
C GLU A 100 14.07 -10.99 6.28
N GLY A 101 14.26 -9.85 5.61
CA GLY A 101 13.77 -8.56 6.09
C GLY A 101 13.45 -7.59 4.96
N ASP A 102 13.21 -6.34 5.32
CA ASP A 102 12.91 -5.22 4.41
C ASP A 102 11.65 -5.50 3.57
N PRO A 103 10.48 -5.66 4.23
CA PRO A 103 9.26 -6.04 3.54
C PRO A 103 8.78 -4.90 2.64
N MET A 104 8.26 -5.30 1.49
CA MET A 104 7.72 -4.45 0.44
C MET A 104 6.33 -4.94 0.09
N THR A 105 5.41 -3.99 -0.13
CA THR A 105 4.09 -4.25 -0.69
C THR A 105 3.87 -3.34 -1.89
N ALA A 106 3.14 -3.82 -2.89
CA ALA A 106 2.67 -3.02 -4.00
C ALA A 106 1.31 -3.51 -4.51
N TYR A 107 0.56 -2.61 -5.12
CA TYR A 107 -0.69 -2.92 -5.79
C TYR A 107 -0.63 -2.41 -7.22
N ASP A 108 -1.00 -3.25 -8.19
CA ASP A 108 -1.18 -2.86 -9.57
C ASP A 108 -2.67 -2.72 -9.89
N HIS A 109 -3.12 -1.48 -10.08
CA HIS A 109 -4.52 -1.19 -10.41
C HIS A 109 -4.94 -1.61 -11.83
N ARG A 110 -4.00 -1.95 -12.70
CA ARG A 110 -4.29 -2.30 -14.10
C ARG A 110 -4.87 -3.72 -14.21
N ASP A 111 -4.41 -4.63 -13.37
CA ASP A 111 -4.82 -6.04 -13.34
C ASP A 111 -5.35 -6.49 -11.97
N GLY A 112 -5.19 -5.66 -10.94
CA GLY A 112 -5.62 -5.94 -9.58
C GLY A 112 -4.66 -6.83 -8.79
N THR A 113 -3.45 -7.07 -9.29
CA THR A 113 -2.48 -7.93 -8.62
C THR A 113 -1.84 -7.22 -7.42
N LEU A 114 -1.80 -7.90 -6.28
CA LEU A 114 -1.04 -7.50 -5.11
C LEU A 114 0.32 -8.18 -5.14
N TYR A 115 1.37 -7.42 -4.84
CA TYR A 115 2.74 -7.91 -4.72
C TYR A 115 3.22 -7.70 -3.30
N VAL A 116 3.94 -8.69 -2.81
CA VAL A 116 4.66 -8.65 -1.54
C VAL A 116 6.05 -9.19 -1.76
N GLY A 117 7.03 -8.73 -1.00
CA GLY A 117 8.39 -9.20 -1.18
C GLY A 117 9.31 -8.70 -0.10
N ALA A 118 10.51 -9.24 -0.07
CA ALA A 118 11.52 -8.89 0.92
C ALA A 118 12.91 -9.28 0.42
N MET A 119 13.92 -9.04 1.24
CA MET A 119 15.30 -9.44 1.00
C MET A 119 15.71 -10.58 1.92
N ALA A 120 16.34 -11.61 1.35
CA ALA A 120 17.09 -12.61 2.11
C ALA A 120 18.56 -12.19 2.16
N PHE A 121 19.09 -11.95 3.35
CA PHE A 121 20.46 -11.49 3.56
C PHE A 121 21.40 -12.70 3.78
N GLY A 122 22.44 -12.83 2.97
CA GLY A 122 23.45 -13.87 3.12
C GLY A 122 23.94 -14.47 1.80
N GLY A 123 24.78 -15.51 1.88
CA GLY A 123 25.28 -16.24 0.72
C GLY A 123 24.14 -17.00 0.03
N GLY A 124 23.84 -16.65 -1.23
CA GLY A 124 22.69 -17.18 -1.97
C GLY A 124 21.37 -16.42 -1.75
N GLY A 125 21.41 -15.35 -0.96
CA GLY A 125 20.30 -14.44 -0.73
C GLY A 125 20.04 -13.50 -1.91
N GLY A 126 18.95 -12.75 -1.82
CA GLY A 126 18.48 -11.84 -2.87
C GLY A 126 17.09 -11.29 -2.56
N ILE A 127 16.53 -10.54 -3.51
CA ILE A 127 15.15 -10.08 -3.43
C ILE A 127 14.22 -11.22 -3.85
N PHE A 128 13.17 -11.46 -3.08
CA PHE A 128 12.08 -12.34 -3.46
C PHE A 128 10.76 -11.56 -3.49
N VAL A 129 9.89 -11.94 -4.42
CA VAL A 129 8.55 -11.36 -4.59
C VAL A 129 7.58 -12.51 -4.70
N ALA A 130 6.40 -12.34 -4.12
CA ALA A 130 5.23 -13.16 -4.32
C ALA A 130 4.09 -12.26 -4.78
N ARG A 131 3.20 -12.81 -5.59
CA ARG A 131 2.04 -12.11 -6.15
C ARG A 131 0.75 -12.80 -5.76
N LYS A 132 -0.34 -12.04 -5.69
CA LYS A 132 -1.68 -12.56 -5.46
C LYS A 132 -2.59 -11.92 -6.50
N ASP A 133 -3.14 -12.74 -7.38
CA ASP A 133 -4.13 -12.28 -8.33
C ASP A 133 -5.48 -12.02 -7.59
N PRO A 134 -6.40 -11.21 -8.15
CA PRO A 134 -7.62 -10.79 -7.45
C PRO A 134 -8.44 -11.93 -6.84
N ASN A 135 -8.50 -13.06 -7.55
CA ASN A 135 -9.34 -14.22 -7.18
C ASN A 135 -8.60 -15.28 -6.34
N ASP A 136 -7.30 -15.11 -6.11
CA ASP A 136 -6.53 -16.06 -5.30
C ASP A 136 -6.81 -15.84 -3.81
N THR A 137 -6.64 -16.89 -3.01
CA THR A 137 -6.69 -16.77 -1.55
C THR A 137 -5.32 -16.45 -0.95
N PHE A 138 -4.25 -16.95 -1.57
CA PHE A 138 -2.88 -16.92 -1.03
C PHE A 138 -1.91 -16.30 -2.03
N PHE A 139 -0.80 -15.75 -1.53
CA PHE A 139 0.30 -15.32 -2.39
C PHE A 139 0.98 -16.53 -3.04
N GLN A 140 1.32 -16.39 -4.31
CA GLN A 140 2.06 -17.35 -5.12
C GLN A 140 3.46 -16.79 -5.42
N PRO A 141 4.49 -17.64 -5.59
CA PRO A 141 5.80 -17.21 -6.08
C PRO A 141 5.75 -16.53 -7.45
#